data_AF-A0AAT9WKA0-F1
#
_entry.id   AF-A0AAT9WKA0-F1
#
_cell.length_a   1.000
_cell.length_b   1.000
_cell.length_c   1.000
_cell.angle_alpha   90.00
_cell.angle_beta   90.00
_cell.angle_gamma   90.00
#
_symmetry.space_group_name_H-M   'P 1'
#
loop_
_entity.id
_entity.type
_entity.pdbx_description
1 polymer ?
#
loop_
_entity_poly.entity_id
_entity_poly.type
_entity_poly.pdbx_seq_one_letter_code
_entity_poly.pdbx_strand_id
1 'polypeptide(L)'
;MNDNPSPNEQSAALSQSASLDLVLNTFDSRLKHLEQPEETSRFAWLQKKASFFALMIGILLSTISLFDIFWTKPRETLFRETEEFNKAVNAVANLRQNMIQLQYQSNNPQMVMAVNSMVTPQVLANIQYATTLLPRIGDQAGIPQLIVLISESLNIYDWKSADIFVERAIKVKDAVPSLQSEARRYKARLSSPLEKYKRAEKRLRTRLMSCEMKQGLESMGYARTSLAIGPFPNSRWVTVA
;
A
#
# COMPACT_ATOMS: atom_id res chain seq x y z
N MET A 1 -76.02 89.85 52.90
CA MET A 1 -74.77 89.25 53.39
C MET A 1 -74.91 87.74 53.26
N ASN A 2 -74.15 87.21 52.30
CA ASN A 2 -73.69 85.85 52.02
C ASN A 2 -74.65 84.66 52.02
N ASP A 3 -74.87 84.17 50.80
CA ASP A 3 -75.31 82.84 50.42
C ASP A 3 -74.25 81.77 50.78
N ASN A 4 -74.73 80.63 51.30
CA ASN A 4 -73.95 79.41 51.49
C ASN A 4 -74.25 78.43 50.35
N PRO A 5 -73.24 77.88 49.63
CA PRO A 5 -73.45 76.74 48.76
C PRO A 5 -73.25 75.40 49.50
N SER A 6 -74.07 74.43 49.11
CA SER A 6 -74.19 73.05 49.61
C SER A 6 -73.01 72.15 49.16
N PRO A 7 -72.64 71.10 49.91
CA PRO A 7 -71.52 70.21 49.58
C PRO A 7 -72.02 69.00 48.78
N ASN A 8 -71.66 68.90 47.50
CA ASN A 8 -71.80 67.65 46.74
C ASN A 8 -70.83 67.70 45.55
N GLU A 9 -69.54 67.45 45.76
CA GLU A 9 -68.60 67.22 44.64
C GLU A 9 -67.20 66.70 45.03
N GLN A 10 -67.04 65.90 46.09
CA GLN A 10 -65.71 65.38 46.50
C GLN A 10 -65.49 63.88 46.34
N SER A 11 -66.46 63.11 45.84
CA SER A 11 -66.35 61.65 45.71
C SER A 11 -65.93 61.14 44.32
N ALA A 12 -65.65 62.01 43.34
CA ALA A 12 -65.27 61.59 41.98
C ALA A 12 -63.75 61.56 41.71
N ALA A 13 -62.93 62.29 42.50
CA ALA A 13 -61.51 62.48 42.19
C ALA A 13 -60.56 61.42 42.80
N LEU A 14 -60.98 60.67 43.83
CA LEU A 14 -60.15 59.67 44.53
C LEU A 14 -60.16 58.26 43.90
N SER A 15 -61.10 57.98 42.98
CA SER A 15 -61.22 56.68 42.29
C SER A 15 -60.35 56.59 41.03
N GLN A 16 -60.04 57.75 40.41
CA GLN A 16 -59.28 57.80 39.14
C GLN A 16 -57.76 57.63 39.35
N SER A 17 -57.20 58.07 40.48
CA SER A 17 -55.77 57.87 40.78
C SER A 17 -55.45 56.42 41.16
N ALA A 18 -56.32 55.78 41.97
CA ALA A 18 -56.16 54.39 42.37
C ALA A 18 -56.30 53.39 41.20
N SER A 19 -57.10 53.73 40.18
CA SER A 19 -57.25 52.91 38.96
C SER A 19 -56.11 53.12 37.96
N LEU A 20 -55.56 54.33 37.84
CA LEU A 20 -54.38 54.61 37.02
C LEU A 20 -53.11 53.92 37.55
N ASP A 21 -52.90 53.93 38.86
CA ASP A 21 -51.74 53.24 39.47
C ASP A 21 -51.82 51.72 39.32
N LEU A 22 -53.03 51.15 39.33
CA LEU A 22 -53.26 49.73 39.08
C LEU A 22 -53.02 49.35 37.61
N VAL A 23 -53.43 50.22 36.68
CA VAL A 23 -53.17 50.03 35.24
C VAL A 23 -51.67 50.18 34.92
N LEU A 24 -50.98 51.14 35.54
CA LEU A 24 -49.53 51.31 35.37
C LEU A 24 -48.74 50.12 35.94
N ASN A 25 -49.11 49.59 37.11
CA ASN A 25 -48.46 48.39 37.67
C ASN A 25 -48.71 47.13 36.81
N THR A 26 -49.87 47.02 36.17
CA THR A 26 -50.16 45.90 35.26
C THR A 26 -49.45 46.04 33.92
N PHE A 27 -49.17 47.25 33.46
CA PHE A 27 -48.28 47.48 32.32
C PHE A 27 -46.81 47.23 32.67
N ASP A 28 -46.35 47.67 33.83
CA ASP A 28 -44.95 47.50 34.27
C ASP A 28 -44.61 46.03 34.55
N SER A 29 -45.56 45.26 35.11
CA SER A 29 -45.42 43.80 35.25
C SER A 29 -45.42 43.06 33.91
N ARG A 30 -46.19 43.53 32.92
CA ARG A 30 -46.16 42.98 31.55
C ARG A 30 -44.90 43.36 30.79
N LEU A 31 -44.37 44.56 31.00
CA LEU A 31 -43.10 45.00 30.42
C LEU A 31 -41.93 44.21 31.01
N LYS A 32 -41.91 43.99 32.33
CA LYS A 32 -40.92 43.11 32.99
C LYS A 32 -40.97 41.67 32.52
N HIS A 33 -42.14 41.18 32.08
CA HIS A 33 -42.28 39.85 31.49
C HIS A 33 -41.82 39.80 30.02
N LEU A 34 -41.79 40.94 29.31
CA LEU A 34 -41.27 41.04 27.94
C LEU A 34 -39.77 41.36 27.90
N GLU A 35 -39.19 41.86 28.99
CA GLU A 35 -37.77 42.17 29.12
C GLU A 35 -36.90 40.97 29.54
N GLN A 36 -37.52 39.84 29.94
CA GLN A 36 -36.81 38.59 30.16
C GLN A 36 -36.82 37.75 28.87
N PRO A 37 -35.65 37.49 28.24
CA PRO A 37 -35.60 36.67 27.04
C PRO A 37 -35.71 35.18 27.43
N GLU A 38 -36.94 34.69 27.58
CA GLU A 38 -37.21 33.32 28.05
C GLU A 38 -37.06 32.22 26.96
N GLU A 39 -36.66 32.56 25.72
CA GLU A 39 -36.62 31.56 24.62
C GLU A 39 -35.26 31.33 23.94
N THR A 40 -34.15 31.88 24.45
CA THR A 40 -32.83 31.66 23.82
C THR A 40 -32.05 30.46 24.39
N SER A 41 -32.41 29.97 25.58
CA SER A 41 -31.63 28.94 26.30
C SER A 41 -31.73 27.53 25.67
N ARG A 42 -32.92 27.11 25.24
CA ARG A 42 -33.12 25.77 24.64
C ARG A 42 -32.59 25.67 23.20
N PHE A 43 -32.75 26.74 22.41
CA PHE A 43 -32.20 26.81 21.06
C PHE A 43 -30.67 26.92 21.04
N ALA A 44 -30.08 27.72 21.93
CA ALA A 44 -28.62 27.79 22.08
C ALA A 44 -28.01 26.45 22.52
N TRP A 45 -28.74 25.67 23.33
CA TRP A 45 -28.33 24.32 23.72
C TRP A 45 -28.38 23.34 22.54
N LEU A 46 -29.44 23.39 21.71
CA LEU A 46 -29.55 22.62 20.48
C LEU A 46 -28.48 23.01 19.46
N GLN A 47 -28.16 24.31 19.31
CA GLN A 47 -27.14 24.79 18.39
C GLN A 47 -25.72 24.43 18.86
N LYS A 48 -25.44 24.49 20.16
CA LYS A 48 -24.19 23.95 20.75
C LYS A 48 -24.06 22.46 20.52
N LYS A 49 -25.16 21.70 20.65
CA LYS A 49 -25.17 20.26 20.36
C LYS A 49 -25.00 19.98 18.88
N ALA A 50 -25.64 20.73 17.99
CA ALA A 50 -25.50 20.57 16.55
C ALA A 50 -24.07 20.85 16.08
N SER A 51 -23.42 21.88 16.63
CA SER A 51 -22.01 22.17 16.35
C SER A 51 -21.08 21.08 16.88
N PHE A 52 -21.36 20.54 18.08
CA PHE A 52 -20.64 19.39 18.63
C PHE A 52 -20.84 18.11 17.80
N PHE A 53 -22.06 17.84 17.34
CA PHE A 53 -22.37 16.71 16.45
C PHE A 53 -21.71 16.88 15.09
N ALA A 54 -21.72 18.07 14.51
CA ALA A 54 -21.02 18.36 13.25
C ALA A 54 -19.50 18.18 13.40
N LEU A 55 -18.93 18.63 14.51
CA LEU A 55 -17.51 18.43 14.82
C LEU A 55 -17.19 16.94 15.06
N MET A 56 -18.05 16.21 15.78
CA MET A 56 -17.93 14.76 15.96
C MET A 56 -18.03 14.00 14.63
N ILE A 57 -18.97 14.36 13.76
CA ILE A 57 -19.11 13.77 12.43
C ILE A 57 -17.88 14.09 11.58
N GLY A 58 -17.38 15.33 11.62
CA GLY A 58 -16.14 15.73 10.95
C GLY A 58 -14.92 14.94 11.43
N ILE A 59 -14.79 14.73 12.75
CA ILE A 59 -13.76 13.86 13.34
C ILE A 59 -13.96 12.41 12.89
N LEU A 60 -15.20 11.91 12.89
CA LEU A 60 -15.51 10.53 12.48
C LEU A 60 -15.13 10.29 11.02
N LEU A 61 -15.54 11.18 10.11
CA LEU A 61 -15.17 11.12 8.70
C LEU A 61 -13.66 11.27 8.51
N SER A 62 -13.00 12.14 9.29
CA SER A 62 -11.54 12.26 9.28
C SER A 62 -10.86 10.96 9.72
N THR A 63 -11.33 10.32 10.80
CA THR A 63 -10.80 9.04 11.26
C THR A 63 -11.08 7.89 10.29
N ILE A 64 -12.25 7.86 9.62
CA ILE A 64 -12.55 6.86 8.58
C ILE A 64 -11.64 7.06 7.37
N SER A 65 -11.43 8.30 6.94
CA SER A 65 -10.51 8.63 5.84
C SER A 65 -9.06 8.27 6.19
N LEU A 66 -8.64 8.54 7.43
CA LEU A 66 -7.32 8.17 7.93
C LEU A 66 -7.18 6.64 8.01
N PHE A 67 -8.21 5.94 8.50
CA PHE A 67 -8.22 4.49 8.57
C PHE A 67 -8.15 3.84 7.19
N ASP A 68 -8.85 4.39 6.20
CA ASP A 68 -8.77 3.93 4.81
C ASP A 68 -7.35 4.11 4.24
N ILE A 69 -6.76 5.30 4.39
CA ILE A 69 -5.41 5.57 3.88
C ILE A 69 -4.34 4.70 4.56
N PHE A 70 -4.44 4.48 5.87
CA PHE A 70 -3.42 3.76 6.63
C PHE A 70 -3.64 2.24 6.71
N TRP A 71 -4.85 1.74 6.49
CA TRP A 71 -5.18 0.33 6.72
C TRP A 71 -5.65 -0.41 5.48
N THR A 72 -6.51 0.18 4.65
CA THR A 72 -7.06 -0.52 3.47
C THR A 72 -6.10 -0.44 2.29
N LYS A 73 -5.61 0.76 1.94
CA LYS A 73 -4.67 0.96 0.82
C LYS A 73 -3.41 0.10 0.89
N PRO A 74 -2.64 0.05 2.00
CA PRO A 74 -1.45 -0.80 2.06
C PRO A 74 -1.78 -2.30 2.00
N ARG A 75 -2.96 -2.71 2.51
CA ARG A 75 -3.41 -4.09 2.40
C ARG A 75 -3.78 -4.44 0.95
N GLU A 76 -4.53 -3.60 0.27
CA GLU A 76 -4.89 -3.80 -1.14
C GLU A 76 -3.66 -3.89 -2.04
N THR A 77 -2.67 -3.04 -1.83
CA THR A 77 -1.41 -3.12 -2.59
C THR A 77 -0.67 -4.43 -2.31
N LEU A 78 -0.60 -4.86 -1.04
CA LEU A 78 0.03 -6.15 -0.68
C LEU A 78 -0.73 -7.34 -1.27
N PHE A 79 -2.06 -7.32 -1.26
CA PHE A 79 -2.88 -8.38 -1.88
C PHE A 79 -2.66 -8.44 -3.38
N ARG A 80 -2.65 -7.30 -4.07
CA ARG A 80 -2.38 -7.22 -5.50
C ARG A 80 -0.98 -7.73 -5.84
N GLU A 81 0.05 -7.32 -5.09
CA GLU A 81 1.42 -7.78 -5.31
C GLU A 81 1.58 -9.28 -5.03
N THR A 82 0.86 -9.80 -4.04
CA THR A 82 0.82 -11.25 -3.75
C THR A 82 0.12 -12.02 -4.87
N GLU A 83 -0.96 -11.47 -5.42
CA GLU A 83 -1.65 -12.05 -6.58
C GLU A 83 -0.76 -12.04 -7.83
N GLU A 84 -0.07 -10.93 -8.11
CA GLU A 84 0.89 -10.83 -9.21
C GLU A 84 2.08 -11.78 -9.04
N PHE A 85 2.56 -11.96 -7.81
CA PHE A 85 3.58 -12.96 -7.48
C PHE A 85 3.08 -14.39 -7.75
N ASN A 86 1.87 -14.73 -7.29
CA ASN A 86 1.27 -16.04 -7.55
C ASN A 86 1.03 -16.29 -9.05
N LYS A 87 0.60 -15.26 -9.81
CA LYS A 87 0.48 -15.35 -11.27
C LYS A 87 1.81 -15.66 -11.93
N ALA A 88 2.89 -15.01 -11.51
CA ALA A 88 4.23 -15.26 -12.03
C ALA A 88 4.73 -16.68 -11.72
N VAL A 89 4.52 -17.15 -10.49
CA VAL A 89 4.86 -18.53 -10.07
C VAL A 89 4.08 -19.56 -10.87
N ASN A 90 2.77 -19.36 -11.03
CA ASN A 90 1.91 -20.25 -11.81
C ASN A 90 2.29 -20.24 -13.30
N ALA A 91 2.67 -19.09 -13.86
CA ALA A 91 3.17 -19.01 -15.23
C ALA A 91 4.45 -19.83 -15.42
N VAL A 92 5.39 -19.74 -14.47
CA VAL A 92 6.62 -20.56 -14.46
C VAL A 92 6.29 -22.07 -14.41
N ALA A 93 5.41 -22.47 -13.48
CA ALA A 93 5.01 -23.86 -13.32
C ALA A 93 4.31 -24.42 -14.58
N ASN A 94 3.37 -23.66 -15.15
CA ASN A 94 2.61 -24.06 -16.34
C ASN A 94 3.53 -24.19 -17.57
N LEU A 95 4.42 -23.22 -17.79
CA LEU A 95 5.39 -23.27 -18.89
C LEU A 95 6.29 -24.50 -18.80
N ARG A 96 6.74 -24.84 -17.58
CA ARG A 96 7.53 -26.05 -17.35
C ARG A 96 6.72 -27.32 -17.58
N GLN A 97 5.49 -27.37 -17.08
CA GLN A 97 4.62 -28.53 -17.27
C GLN A 97 4.32 -28.78 -18.75
N ASN A 98 4.02 -27.72 -19.51
CA ASN A 98 3.81 -27.81 -20.96
C ASN A 98 5.08 -28.28 -21.68
N MET A 99 6.24 -27.78 -21.30
CA MET A 99 7.53 -28.22 -21.84
C MET A 99 7.79 -29.70 -21.56
N ILE A 100 7.53 -30.18 -20.34
CA ILE A 100 7.70 -31.59 -19.96
C ILE A 100 6.72 -32.47 -20.74
N GLN A 101 5.46 -32.06 -20.87
CA GLN A 101 4.46 -32.80 -21.66
C GLN A 101 4.89 -32.91 -23.13
N LEU A 102 5.36 -31.82 -23.73
CA LEU A 102 5.88 -31.83 -25.10
C LEU A 102 7.11 -32.72 -25.23
N GLN A 103 8.00 -32.76 -24.23
CA GLN A 103 9.14 -33.68 -24.21
C GLN A 103 8.73 -35.15 -24.16
N TYR A 104 7.68 -35.49 -23.40
CA TYR A 104 7.18 -36.87 -23.33
C TYR A 104 6.37 -37.27 -24.57
N GLN A 105 5.68 -36.31 -25.21
CA GLN A 105 4.89 -36.57 -26.42
C GLN A 105 5.72 -36.54 -27.70
N SER A 106 6.86 -35.84 -27.69
CA SER A 106 7.76 -35.71 -28.84
C SER A 106 8.92 -36.68 -28.78
N ASN A 107 8.99 -37.60 -29.74
CA ASN A 107 10.20 -38.39 -30.01
C ASN A 107 11.26 -37.62 -30.82
N ASN A 108 11.02 -36.34 -31.16
CA ASN A 108 11.96 -35.54 -31.95
C ASN A 108 12.81 -34.62 -31.07
N PRO A 109 14.14 -34.83 -30.99
CA PRO A 109 15.03 -33.99 -30.19
C PRO A 109 15.15 -32.54 -30.68
N GLN A 110 14.93 -32.29 -31.98
CA GLN A 110 14.95 -30.93 -32.54
C GLN A 110 13.74 -30.11 -32.07
N MET A 111 12.57 -30.75 -31.95
CA MET A 111 11.38 -30.12 -31.38
C MET A 111 11.59 -29.75 -29.91
N VAL A 112 12.23 -30.65 -29.14
CA VAL A 112 12.58 -30.39 -27.74
C VAL A 112 13.54 -29.20 -27.62
N MET A 113 14.57 -29.11 -28.48
CA MET A 113 15.49 -27.97 -28.48
C MET A 113 14.79 -26.65 -28.85
N ALA A 114 13.89 -26.67 -29.84
CA ALA A 114 13.13 -25.49 -30.25
C ALA A 114 12.16 -25.00 -29.14
N VAL A 115 11.49 -25.93 -28.45
CA VAL A 115 10.64 -25.57 -27.31
C VAL A 115 11.49 -24.99 -26.17
N ASN A 116 12.66 -25.57 -25.89
CA ASN A 116 13.55 -25.05 -24.86
C ASN A 116 14.00 -23.61 -25.15
N SER A 117 14.32 -23.29 -26.42
CA SER A 117 14.74 -21.94 -26.80
C SER A 117 13.62 -20.91 -26.71
N MET A 118 12.36 -21.32 -26.90
CA MET A 118 11.19 -20.43 -26.74
C MET A 118 10.74 -20.26 -25.29
N VAL A 119 10.78 -21.33 -24.49
CA VAL A 119 10.25 -21.35 -23.12
C VAL A 119 11.24 -20.77 -22.11
N THR A 120 12.54 -21.06 -22.25
CA THR A 120 13.56 -20.63 -21.28
C THR A 120 13.58 -19.11 -21.05
N PRO A 121 13.51 -18.25 -22.09
CA PRO A 121 13.46 -16.79 -21.88
C PRO A 121 12.21 -16.33 -21.12
N GLN A 122 11.06 -16.95 -21.38
CA GLN A 122 9.80 -16.61 -20.70
C GLN A 122 9.84 -17.01 -19.22
N VAL A 123 10.38 -18.20 -18.93
CA VAL A 123 10.59 -18.66 -17.55
C VAL A 123 11.54 -17.72 -16.81
N LEU A 124 12.65 -17.31 -17.44
CA LEU A 124 13.59 -16.36 -16.85
C LEU A 124 12.92 -15.00 -16.57
N ALA A 125 12.13 -14.46 -17.50
CA ALA A 125 11.43 -13.20 -17.31
C ALA A 125 10.45 -13.25 -16.12
N ASN A 126 9.68 -14.34 -16.00
CA ASN A 126 8.76 -14.52 -14.88
C ASN A 126 9.48 -14.69 -13.54
N ILE A 127 10.63 -15.38 -13.53
CA ILE A 127 11.48 -15.50 -12.33
C ILE A 127 12.05 -14.14 -11.91
N GLN A 128 12.55 -13.36 -12.86
CA GLN A 128 13.04 -12.00 -12.58
C GLN A 128 11.91 -11.12 -12.04
N TYR A 129 10.73 -11.18 -12.65
CA TYR A 129 9.55 -10.46 -12.17
C TYR A 129 9.19 -10.86 -10.72
N ALA A 130 9.09 -12.16 -10.44
CA ALA A 130 8.84 -12.67 -9.10
C ALA A 130 9.92 -12.23 -8.09
N THR A 131 11.18 -12.16 -8.52
CA THR A 131 12.30 -11.67 -7.69
C THR A 131 12.14 -10.19 -7.34
N THR A 132 11.61 -9.36 -8.26
CA THR A 132 11.37 -7.93 -8.00
C THR A 132 10.19 -7.67 -7.07
N LEU A 133 9.20 -8.56 -7.05
CA LEU A 133 8.05 -8.47 -6.14
C LEU A 133 8.37 -8.98 -4.73
N LEU A 134 9.36 -9.87 -4.60
CA LEU A 134 9.71 -10.53 -3.34
C LEU A 134 9.98 -9.58 -2.15
N PRO A 135 10.70 -8.45 -2.31
CA PRO A 135 10.91 -7.50 -1.21
C PRO A 135 9.63 -6.83 -0.73
N ARG A 136 8.62 -6.72 -1.59
CA ARG A 136 7.37 -6.00 -1.29
C ARG A 136 6.35 -6.90 -0.60
N ILE A 137 6.19 -8.13 -1.09
CA ILE A 137 5.32 -9.15 -0.47
C ILE A 137 5.88 -9.68 0.85
N GLY A 138 7.21 -9.68 0.98
CA GLY A 138 7.88 -10.08 2.21
C GLY A 138 7.52 -11.51 2.66
N ASP A 139 6.98 -11.66 3.87
CA ASP A 139 6.69 -12.95 4.51
C ASP A 139 5.40 -13.59 3.97
N GLN A 140 4.63 -12.86 3.16
CA GLN A 140 3.43 -13.37 2.49
C GLN A 140 3.76 -14.35 1.35
N ALA A 141 5.03 -14.39 0.92
CA ALA A 141 5.50 -15.38 -0.04
C ALA A 141 5.51 -16.77 0.62
N GLY A 142 4.54 -17.62 0.27
CA GLY A 142 4.49 -18.98 0.78
C GLY A 142 5.71 -19.80 0.36
N ILE A 143 6.19 -20.67 1.26
CA ILE A 143 7.31 -21.57 0.96
C ILE A 143 7.06 -22.44 -0.29
N PRO A 144 5.86 -22.99 -0.56
CA PRO A 144 5.62 -23.76 -1.77
C PRO A 144 5.95 -22.99 -3.05
N GLN A 145 5.51 -21.73 -3.15
CA GLN A 145 5.83 -20.87 -4.29
C GLN A 145 7.33 -20.62 -4.41
N LEU A 146 8.00 -20.37 -3.29
CA LEU A 146 9.45 -20.16 -3.27
C LEU A 146 10.20 -21.42 -3.72
N ILE A 147 9.76 -22.62 -3.30
CA ILE A 147 10.40 -23.88 -3.73
C ILE A 147 10.32 -24.05 -5.25
N VAL A 148 9.16 -23.78 -5.86
CA VAL A 148 9.00 -23.83 -7.33
C VAL A 148 10.00 -22.88 -7.99
N LEU A 149 10.03 -21.61 -7.56
CA LEU A 149 10.94 -20.61 -8.10
C LEU A 149 12.42 -20.96 -7.91
N ILE A 150 12.81 -21.55 -6.76
CA ILE A 150 14.17 -22.01 -6.49
C ILE A 150 14.57 -23.10 -7.48
N SER A 151 13.70 -24.11 -7.64
CA SER A 151 13.98 -25.25 -8.51
C SER A 151 14.16 -24.82 -9.97
N GLU A 152 13.32 -23.91 -10.44
CA GLU A 152 13.40 -23.40 -11.81
C GLU A 152 14.56 -22.43 -12.02
N SER A 153 14.86 -21.57 -11.04
CA SER A 153 16.04 -20.69 -11.08
C SER A 153 17.34 -21.50 -11.17
N LEU A 154 17.44 -22.62 -10.46
CA LEU A 154 18.58 -23.54 -10.55
C LEU A 154 18.65 -24.22 -11.92
N ASN A 155 17.51 -24.62 -12.48
CA ASN A 155 17.41 -25.28 -13.78
C ASN A 155 17.88 -24.38 -14.93
N ILE A 156 17.55 -23.09 -14.89
CA ILE A 156 17.97 -22.10 -15.90
C ILE A 156 19.32 -21.43 -15.60
N TYR A 157 20.03 -21.89 -14.56
CA TYR A 157 21.31 -21.32 -14.15
C TYR A 157 21.22 -19.83 -13.76
N ASP A 158 20.15 -19.42 -13.09
CA ASP A 158 20.04 -18.13 -12.41
C ASP A 158 20.25 -18.31 -10.90
N TRP A 159 21.50 -18.55 -10.51
CA TRP A 159 21.85 -18.77 -9.11
C TRP A 159 21.63 -17.54 -8.23
N LYS A 160 21.56 -16.33 -8.79
CA LYS A 160 21.35 -15.11 -8.00
C LYS A 160 19.92 -15.08 -7.48
N SER A 161 18.94 -15.29 -8.35
CA SER A 161 17.53 -15.36 -7.96
C SER A 161 17.27 -16.57 -7.06
N ALA A 162 17.89 -17.73 -7.37
CA ALA A 162 17.80 -18.92 -6.53
C ALA A 162 18.26 -18.66 -5.07
N ASP A 163 19.38 -17.97 -4.89
CA ASP A 163 19.92 -17.64 -3.56
C ASP A 163 18.97 -16.71 -2.78
N ILE A 164 18.40 -15.70 -3.46
CA ILE A 164 17.42 -14.78 -2.88
C ILE A 164 16.18 -15.55 -2.40
N PHE A 165 15.64 -16.45 -3.21
CA PHE A 165 14.45 -17.23 -2.83
C PHE A 165 14.73 -18.22 -1.71
N VAL A 166 15.89 -18.89 -1.71
CA VAL A 166 16.29 -19.82 -0.64
C VAL A 166 16.44 -19.08 0.68
N GLU A 167 17.13 -17.93 0.70
CA GLU A 167 17.29 -17.12 1.89
C GLU A 167 15.94 -16.61 2.41
N ARG A 168 15.00 -16.28 1.51
CA ARG A 168 13.63 -15.92 1.92
C ARG A 168 12.90 -17.12 2.53
N ALA A 169 12.92 -18.27 1.86
CA ALA A 169 12.21 -19.47 2.29
C ALA A 169 12.65 -19.95 3.68
N ILE A 170 13.93 -19.83 4.01
CA ILE A 170 14.47 -20.23 5.32
C ILE A 170 14.06 -19.26 6.44
N LYS A 171 13.83 -17.99 6.11
CA LYS A 171 13.42 -16.97 7.08
C LYS A 171 11.94 -17.07 7.47
N VAL A 172 11.11 -17.75 6.68
CA VAL A 172 9.68 -17.94 6.98
C VAL A 172 9.53 -18.89 8.18
N LYS A 173 9.05 -18.36 9.30
CA LYS A 173 8.97 -19.08 10.59
C LYS A 173 7.78 -20.04 10.67
N ASP A 174 6.65 -19.69 10.07
CA ASP A 174 5.36 -20.38 10.25
C ASP A 174 5.10 -21.51 9.24
N ALA A 175 6.16 -22.10 8.69
CA ALA A 175 6.01 -23.07 7.62
C ALA A 175 6.12 -24.51 8.09
N VAL A 176 5.49 -25.40 7.31
CA VAL A 176 5.53 -26.85 7.53
C VAL A 176 6.99 -27.33 7.58
N PRO A 177 7.39 -28.12 8.59
CA PRO A 177 8.78 -28.57 8.76
C PRO A 177 9.38 -29.27 7.52
N SER A 178 8.55 -30.02 6.77
CA SER A 178 8.98 -30.67 5.53
C SER A 178 9.42 -29.65 4.47
N LEU A 179 8.66 -28.58 4.26
CA LEU A 179 8.97 -27.52 3.30
C LEU A 179 10.19 -26.70 3.74
N GLN A 180 10.33 -26.42 5.04
CA GLN A 180 11.54 -25.80 5.57
C GLN A 180 12.78 -26.69 5.37
N SER A 181 12.64 -28.00 5.55
CA SER A 181 13.74 -28.94 5.32
C SER A 181 14.16 -28.95 3.85
N GLU A 182 13.21 -28.83 2.92
CA GLU A 182 13.48 -28.76 1.49
C GLU A 182 14.18 -27.45 1.11
N ALA A 183 13.75 -26.30 1.66
CA ALA A 183 14.44 -25.04 1.48
C ALA A 183 15.91 -25.10 1.96
N ARG A 184 16.17 -25.76 3.09
CA ARG A 184 17.53 -26.00 3.59
C ARG A 184 18.35 -26.93 2.68
N ARG A 185 17.71 -27.95 2.07
CA ARG A 185 18.37 -28.80 1.06
C ARG A 185 18.79 -28.00 -0.15
N TYR A 186 17.97 -27.08 -0.63
CA TYR A 186 18.35 -26.17 -1.71
C TYR A 186 19.50 -25.24 -1.32
N LYS A 187 19.54 -24.74 -0.09
CA LYS A 187 20.70 -23.98 0.43
C LYS A 187 21.98 -24.81 0.39
N ALA A 188 21.93 -26.06 0.86
CA ALA A 188 23.07 -26.96 0.81
C ALA A 188 23.52 -27.25 -0.64
N ARG A 189 22.57 -27.37 -1.58
CA ARG A 189 22.87 -27.55 -3.00
C ARG A 189 23.56 -26.33 -3.60
N LEU A 190 23.08 -25.12 -3.30
CA LEU A 190 23.67 -23.86 -3.77
C LEU A 190 25.08 -23.62 -3.22
N SER A 191 25.36 -24.06 -2.00
CA SER A 191 26.68 -23.94 -1.37
C SER A 191 27.64 -25.07 -1.74
N SER A 192 27.16 -26.11 -2.43
CA SER A 192 27.96 -27.27 -2.79
C SER A 192 29.13 -26.91 -3.72
N PRO A 193 30.27 -27.64 -3.63
CA PRO A 193 31.41 -27.45 -4.54
C PRO A 193 31.04 -27.60 -6.02
N LEU A 194 30.10 -28.51 -6.33
CA LEU A 194 29.63 -28.75 -7.68
C LEU A 194 28.94 -27.51 -8.27
N GLU A 195 28.07 -26.86 -7.51
CA GLU A 195 27.42 -25.63 -7.98
C GLU A 195 28.38 -24.43 -8.04
N LYS A 196 29.37 -24.38 -7.15
CA LYS A 196 30.46 -23.38 -7.25
C LYS A 196 31.26 -23.58 -8.55
N TYR A 197 31.58 -24.82 -8.90
CA TYR A 197 32.26 -25.16 -10.15
C TYR A 197 31.43 -24.74 -11.37
N LYS A 198 30.13 -25.09 -11.41
CA LYS A 198 29.24 -24.69 -12.52
C LYS A 198 29.14 -23.17 -12.69
N ARG A 199 29.05 -22.42 -11.59
CA ARG A 199 29.09 -20.94 -11.64
C ARG A 199 30.41 -20.43 -12.22
N ALA A 200 31.52 -21.01 -11.80
CA ALA A 200 32.84 -20.64 -12.30
C ALA A 200 32.96 -20.93 -13.79
N GLU A 201 32.51 -22.11 -14.24
CA GLU A 201 32.50 -22.52 -15.64
C GLU A 201 31.67 -21.57 -16.51
N LYS A 202 30.43 -21.24 -16.11
CA LYS A 202 29.60 -20.29 -16.89
C LYS A 202 30.26 -18.91 -16.98
N ARG A 203 30.86 -18.40 -15.90
CA ARG A 203 31.59 -17.13 -15.90
C ARG A 203 32.77 -17.15 -16.86
N LEU A 204 33.50 -18.26 -16.92
CA LEU A 204 34.61 -18.43 -17.86
C LEU A 204 34.11 -18.45 -19.31
N ARG A 205 33.04 -19.20 -19.61
CA ARG A 205 32.42 -19.23 -20.95
C ARG A 205 31.95 -17.84 -21.40
N THR A 206 31.28 -17.09 -20.53
CA THR A 206 30.84 -15.71 -20.86
C THR A 206 32.02 -14.78 -21.14
N ARG A 207 33.12 -14.91 -20.37
CA ARG A 207 34.34 -14.13 -20.60
C ARG A 207 35.03 -14.50 -21.91
N LEU A 208 35.13 -15.79 -22.22
CA LEU A 208 35.71 -16.28 -23.48
C LEU A 208 34.94 -15.74 -24.68
N MET A 209 33.61 -15.86 -24.69
CA MET A 209 32.76 -15.30 -25.75
C MET A 209 32.92 -13.78 -25.89
N SER A 210 33.05 -13.05 -24.77
CA SER A 210 33.29 -11.60 -24.80
C SER A 210 34.68 -11.24 -25.34
N CYS A 211 35.69 -12.06 -25.07
CA CYS A 211 37.04 -11.89 -25.62
C CYS A 211 37.09 -12.19 -27.12
N GLU A 212 36.47 -13.27 -27.57
CA GLU A 212 36.36 -13.63 -28.99
C GLU A 212 35.59 -12.56 -29.78
N MET A 213 34.49 -12.05 -29.22
CA MET A 213 33.71 -10.99 -29.85
C MET A 213 34.50 -9.68 -29.94
N LYS A 214 35.31 -9.34 -28.92
CA LYS A 214 36.21 -8.18 -28.95
C LYS A 214 37.31 -8.34 -30.00
N GLN A 215 37.94 -9.51 -30.10
CA GLN A 215 38.95 -9.80 -31.12
C GLN A 215 38.35 -9.79 -32.53
N GLY A 216 37.13 -10.31 -32.69
CA GLY A 216 36.36 -10.22 -33.92
C GLY A 216 36.10 -8.77 -34.36
N LEU A 217 35.63 -7.91 -33.44
CA LEU A 217 35.43 -6.48 -33.73
C LEU A 217 36.75 -5.74 -34.04
N GLU A 218 37.82 -6.01 -33.30
CA GLU A 218 39.14 -5.42 -33.54
C GLU A 218 39.72 -5.88 -34.91
N SER A 219 39.45 -7.11 -35.34
CA SER A 219 39.85 -7.63 -36.66
C SER A 219 39.04 -7.08 -37.85
N MET A 220 37.81 -6.60 -37.60
CA MET A 220 36.93 -5.97 -38.59
C MET A 220 37.17 -4.47 -38.77
N GLY A 221 38.23 -3.90 -38.17
CA GLY A 221 38.59 -2.49 -38.34
C GLY A 221 37.74 -1.51 -37.52
N TYR A 222 36.89 -2.00 -36.62
CA TYR A 222 36.22 -1.16 -35.62
C TYR A 222 37.23 -0.81 -34.52
N ALA A 223 38.07 0.19 -34.79
CA ALA A 223 38.92 0.80 -33.77
C ALA A 223 38.06 1.24 -32.58
N ARG A 224 38.54 0.99 -31.36
CA ARG A 224 37.93 1.46 -30.12
C ARG A 224 37.70 2.97 -30.20
N THR A 225 36.47 3.40 -30.44
CA THR A 225 35.97 4.67 -29.91
C THR A 225 35.84 4.48 -28.41
N SER A 226 36.95 4.68 -27.71
CA SER A 226 37.00 4.88 -26.27
C SER A 226 36.25 6.17 -25.95
N LEU A 227 34.92 6.11 -25.86
CA LEU A 227 34.17 7.11 -25.11
C LEU A 227 34.44 6.81 -23.63
N ALA A 228 35.39 7.55 -23.07
CA ALA A 228 35.68 7.54 -21.65
C ALA A 228 34.44 8.04 -20.88
N ILE A 229 33.56 7.13 -20.49
CA ILE A 229 32.62 7.39 -19.39
C ILE A 229 33.44 7.18 -18.11
N GLY A 230 34.01 8.28 -17.61
CA GLY A 230 34.68 8.33 -16.32
C GLY A 230 33.75 7.99 -15.15
N PRO A 231 34.29 7.81 -13.94
CA PRO A 231 33.53 7.39 -12.78
C PRO A 231 32.64 8.53 -12.30
N PHE A 232 31.32 8.35 -12.31
CA PHE A 232 30.43 9.27 -11.59
C PHE A 232 30.48 8.96 -10.08
N PRO A 233 30.76 9.97 -9.23
CA PRO A 233 30.89 9.82 -7.79
C PRO A 233 29.55 9.92 -7.06
N ASN A 234 29.54 9.48 -5.80
CA ASN A 234 28.53 9.72 -4.78
C ASN A 234 27.82 11.09 -4.85
N SER A 235 26.49 11.08 -4.85
CA SER A 235 25.61 12.19 -4.41
C SER A 235 24.44 11.55 -3.65
N ARG A 236 24.36 11.55 -2.33
CA ARG A 236 24.17 12.66 -1.37
C ARG A 236 23.02 13.60 -1.76
N TRP A 237 21.95 13.46 -0.98
CA TRP A 237 20.74 14.27 -0.83
C TRP A 237 20.84 15.72 -1.29
N VAL A 238 19.83 16.16 -2.06
CA VAL A 238 19.37 17.54 -2.09
C VAL A 238 17.85 17.53 -1.98
N THR A 239 17.40 17.98 -0.81
CA THR A 239 16.05 18.46 -0.49
C THR A 239 15.74 19.68 -1.36
N VAL A 240 14.52 19.78 -1.89
CA VAL A 240 14.01 21.02 -2.48
C VAL A 240 12.88 21.53 -1.59
N ALA A 241 13.08 22.75 -1.07
CA ALA A 241 12.06 23.61 -0.51
C ALA A 241 11.38 24.40 -1.62
#